data_AF-A0A966DLB6-F1
#
_entry.id   AF-A0A966DLB6-F1
#
_cell.length_a   1.000
_cell.length_b   1.000
_cell.length_c   1.000
_cell.angle_alpha   90.00
_cell.angle_beta   90.00
_cell.angle_gamma   90.00
#
_symmetry.space_group_name_H-M   'P 1'
#
loop_
_entity.id
_entity.type
_entity.pdbx_description
1 polymer ?
#
loop_
_entity_poly.entity_id
_entity_poly.type
_entity_poly.pdbx_seq_one_letter_code
_entity_poly.pdbx_strand_id
1 'polypeptide(L)'
;HLAGGYAVLDRKWNKGDLITLQMEMPVRRVAAHEKVAYNKGLLAMERGPLVYALEGIDQPYAYLFDIVIPRDASITPRFDDTILNGVTLLEGEAMKVYRDSVNGSYVEKPFTFKAIPYATWNNRASSQMVVWIPDKPEQVIPEPEPSIASQAEQIGGWGFNDQMDPGSSSDLNTPYHYWWLKNGTEESIGYRFTQPQKITAVEVYWLAFDHYDVIYRVPEYWKLLYRDGDQWIEVKNPSGYGVKKDCYNRLTFDPVITTELRLVAGLQGPDPSQQRYPDNRLQSVDIGKKGYSGGVIEWKLYE
;
A
#
# COMPACT_ATOMS: atom_id res chain seq x y z
N HIS A 1 36.40 -25.40 -8.47
CA HIS A 1 35.53 -26.13 -7.52
C HIS A 1 34.69 -25.12 -6.75
N LEU A 2 33.38 -25.36 -6.61
CA LEU A 2 32.52 -24.53 -5.77
C LEU A 2 32.24 -25.27 -4.46
N ALA A 3 32.48 -24.62 -3.32
CA ALA A 3 32.15 -25.13 -1.99
C ALA A 3 31.15 -24.18 -1.34
N GLY A 4 29.91 -24.62 -1.12
CA GLY A 4 28.88 -23.79 -0.46
C GLY A 4 28.63 -22.45 -1.15
N GLY A 5 28.72 -22.38 -2.49
CA GLY A 5 28.56 -21.13 -3.25
C GLY A 5 29.85 -20.32 -3.47
N TYR A 6 30.99 -20.74 -2.89
CA TYR A 6 32.27 -20.03 -3.06
C TYR A 6 33.18 -20.75 -4.06
N ALA A 7 33.79 -19.98 -4.98
CA ALA A 7 34.91 -20.46 -5.78
C ALA A 7 36.19 -20.46 -4.94
N VAL A 8 36.63 -21.66 -4.55
CA VAL A 8 37.82 -21.81 -3.69
C VAL A 8 39.07 -21.93 -4.57
N LEU A 9 40.00 -20.99 -4.40
CA LEU A 9 41.30 -20.98 -5.07
C LEU A 9 42.41 -21.26 -4.05
N ASP A 10 42.70 -22.53 -3.82
CA ASP A 10 43.75 -22.97 -2.90
C ASP A 10 45.10 -23.11 -3.64
N ARG A 11 45.91 -22.05 -3.59
CA ARG A 11 47.25 -21.98 -4.20
C ARG A 11 48.15 -21.01 -3.43
N LYS A 12 49.45 -21.06 -3.70
CA LYS A 12 50.38 -19.99 -3.27
C LYS A 12 50.16 -18.74 -4.14
N TRP A 13 50.06 -17.59 -3.49
CA TRP A 13 49.90 -16.28 -4.11
C TRP A 13 51.23 -15.53 -4.10
N ASN A 14 51.55 -14.90 -5.23
CA ASN A 14 52.74 -14.06 -5.41
C ASN A 14 52.32 -12.61 -5.64
N LYS A 15 53.22 -11.66 -5.33
CA LYS A 15 53.02 -10.25 -5.64
C LYS A 15 52.77 -10.09 -7.15
N GLY A 16 51.64 -9.48 -7.50
CA GLY A 16 51.24 -9.25 -8.89
C GLY A 16 50.29 -10.29 -9.49
N ASP A 17 49.93 -11.35 -8.76
CA ASP A 17 48.83 -12.24 -9.19
C ASP A 17 47.52 -11.44 -9.33
N LEU A 18 46.78 -11.68 -10.42
CA LEU A 18 45.51 -11.05 -10.75
C LEU A 18 44.39 -12.09 -10.84
N ILE A 19 43.23 -11.78 -10.26
CA ILE A 19 42.00 -12.53 -10.46
C ILE A 19 41.03 -11.64 -11.23
N THR A 20 40.59 -12.11 -12.39
CA THR A 20 39.49 -11.49 -13.13
C THR A 20 38.25 -12.35 -12.99
N LEU A 21 37.16 -11.74 -12.53
CA LEU A 21 35.85 -12.38 -12.44
C LEU A 21 34.90 -11.67 -13.40
N GLN A 22 34.35 -12.43 -14.34
CA GLN A 22 33.28 -11.97 -15.22
C GLN A 22 31.99 -12.67 -14.82
N MET A 23 31.00 -11.88 -14.40
CA MET A 23 29.65 -12.38 -14.08
C MET A 23 28.67 -11.75 -15.05
N GLU A 24 27.87 -12.59 -15.70
CA GLU A 24 26.78 -12.10 -16.54
C GLU A 24 25.71 -11.42 -15.67
N MET A 25 25.19 -10.29 -16.16
CA MET A 25 24.08 -9.58 -15.54
C MET A 25 22.91 -9.49 -16.53
N PRO A 26 22.30 -10.62 -16.92
CA PRO A 26 21.11 -10.59 -17.75
C PRO A 26 19.94 -9.98 -16.96
N VAL A 27 18.95 -9.45 -17.68
CA VAL A 27 17.66 -9.14 -17.09
C VAL A 27 16.93 -10.47 -16.84
N ARG A 28 16.48 -10.69 -15.62
CA ARG A 28 15.72 -11.88 -15.22
C ARG A 28 14.33 -11.46 -14.74
N ARG A 29 13.37 -12.34 -14.97
CA ARG A 29 12.03 -12.27 -14.38
C ARG A 29 11.97 -13.27 -13.22
N VAL A 30 11.51 -12.82 -12.07
CA VAL A 30 11.40 -13.63 -10.86
C VAL A 30 9.93 -13.85 -10.56
N ALA A 31 9.53 -15.11 -10.44
CA ALA A 31 8.23 -15.48 -9.89
C ALA A 31 8.39 -15.84 -8.42
N ALA A 32 7.44 -15.45 -7.59
CA ALA A 32 7.37 -15.92 -6.21
C ALA A 32 6.97 -17.40 -6.17
N HIS A 33 7.29 -18.08 -5.06
CA HIS A 33 6.73 -19.40 -4.80
C HIS A 33 5.20 -19.30 -4.73
N GLU A 34 4.48 -20.29 -5.26
CA GLU A 34 3.00 -20.34 -5.32
C GLU A 34 2.26 -20.16 -3.97
N LYS A 35 2.95 -20.34 -2.83
CA LYS A 35 2.38 -20.11 -1.50
C LYS A 35 2.30 -18.63 -1.13
N VAL A 36 2.99 -17.77 -1.87
CA VAL A 36 2.92 -16.32 -1.73
C VAL A 36 1.71 -15.84 -2.53
N ALA A 37 0.53 -15.90 -1.91
CA ALA A 37 -0.75 -15.64 -2.57
C ALA A 37 -0.79 -14.29 -3.30
N TYR A 38 -0.23 -13.23 -2.69
CA TYR A 38 -0.25 -11.86 -3.22
C TYR A 38 0.59 -11.66 -4.48
N ASN A 39 1.58 -12.51 -4.74
CA ASN A 39 2.42 -12.41 -5.93
C ASN A 39 2.02 -13.44 -7.00
N LYS A 40 0.88 -14.11 -6.83
CA LYS A 40 0.42 -15.11 -7.78
C LYS A 40 0.12 -14.44 -9.12
N GLY A 41 0.85 -14.85 -10.15
CA GLY A 41 0.71 -14.26 -11.49
C GLY A 41 1.52 -12.99 -11.70
N LEU A 42 2.19 -12.47 -10.66
CA LEU A 42 3.03 -11.30 -10.79
C LEU A 42 4.48 -11.71 -10.97
N LEU A 43 5.23 -10.90 -11.74
CA LEU A 43 6.67 -11.07 -11.94
C LEU A 43 7.42 -9.83 -11.48
N ALA A 44 8.55 -10.03 -10.81
CA ALA A 44 9.51 -8.97 -10.54
C ALA A 44 10.65 -9.01 -11.57
N MET A 45 11.26 -7.87 -11.84
CA MET A 45 12.45 -7.77 -12.70
C MET A 45 13.71 -7.58 -11.85
N GLU A 46 14.78 -8.25 -12.24
CA GLU A 46 16.09 -8.09 -11.60
C GLU A 46 17.23 -8.12 -12.63
N ARG A 47 18.34 -7.46 -12.29
CA ARG A 47 19.59 -7.51 -13.06
C ARG A 47 20.79 -7.57 -12.12
N GLY A 48 21.50 -8.69 -12.12
CA GLY A 48 22.53 -8.96 -11.12
C GLY A 48 21.93 -8.96 -9.71
N PRO A 49 22.44 -8.18 -8.75
CA PRO A 49 21.90 -8.14 -7.39
C PRO A 49 20.74 -7.13 -7.20
N LEU A 50 20.34 -6.41 -8.25
CA LEU A 50 19.39 -5.32 -8.15
C LEU A 50 17.99 -5.76 -8.57
N VAL A 51 17.01 -5.54 -7.69
CA VAL A 51 15.57 -5.59 -8.00
C VAL A 51 15.13 -4.25 -8.58
N TYR A 52 14.20 -4.29 -9.52
CA TYR A 52 13.67 -3.13 -10.23
C TYR A 52 12.21 -2.85 -9.89
N ALA A 53 11.80 -1.60 -10.07
CA ALA A 53 10.43 -1.13 -9.87
C ALA A 53 10.01 -0.17 -11.00
N LEU A 54 8.71 -0.15 -11.32
CA LEU A 54 8.10 0.96 -12.05
C LEU A 54 7.76 2.05 -11.05
N GLU A 55 8.18 3.29 -11.32
CA GLU A 55 7.77 4.47 -10.58
C GLU A 55 6.89 5.34 -11.49
N GLY A 56 5.79 5.89 -10.95
CA GLY A 56 4.76 6.58 -11.73
C GLY A 56 5.29 7.78 -12.50
N ILE A 57 6.29 8.48 -11.97
CA ILE A 57 6.94 9.62 -12.64
C ILE A 57 7.65 9.24 -13.96
N ASP A 58 8.01 7.97 -14.13
CA ASP A 58 8.67 7.48 -15.35
C ASP A 58 7.70 6.89 -16.37
N GLN A 59 6.42 6.74 -16.00
CA GLN A 59 5.40 6.15 -16.86
C GLN A 59 4.52 7.24 -17.50
N PRO A 60 3.93 6.99 -18.67
CA PRO A 60 2.92 7.88 -19.25
C PRO A 60 1.59 7.87 -18.46
N TYR A 61 1.40 6.94 -17.51
CA TYR A 61 0.20 6.78 -16.71
C TYR A 61 0.54 6.80 -15.21
N ALA A 62 -0.24 7.53 -14.41
CA ALA A 62 0.00 7.63 -12.97
C ALA A 62 -0.45 6.37 -12.20
N TYR A 63 -1.51 5.71 -12.67
CA TYR A 63 -2.00 4.46 -12.10
C TYR A 63 -1.28 3.26 -12.72
N LEU A 64 -0.62 2.46 -11.87
CA LEU A 64 0.32 1.40 -12.28
C LEU A 64 -0.23 -0.02 -12.16
N PHE A 65 -1.31 -0.24 -11.41
CA PHE A 65 -1.82 -1.59 -11.12
C PHE A 65 -2.54 -2.25 -12.30
N ASP A 66 -2.70 -1.52 -13.41
CA ASP A 66 -3.24 -1.98 -14.68
C ASP A 66 -2.22 -2.01 -15.83
N ILE A 67 -0.93 -2.02 -15.47
CA ILE A 67 0.16 -2.27 -16.40
C ILE A 67 0.45 -3.77 -16.43
N VAL A 68 0.56 -4.32 -17.63
CA VAL A 68 1.01 -5.69 -17.90
C VAL A 68 2.35 -5.63 -18.62
N ILE A 69 3.32 -6.45 -18.19
CA ILE A 69 4.53 -6.71 -18.96
C ILE A 69 4.47 -8.17 -19.43
N PRO A 70 4.20 -8.41 -20.73
CA PRO A 70 4.15 -9.77 -21.26
C PRO A 70 5.42 -10.56 -20.95
N ARG A 71 5.26 -11.86 -20.71
CA ARG A 71 6.36 -12.73 -20.28
C ARG A 71 7.48 -12.83 -21.32
N ASP A 72 7.13 -12.72 -22.59
CA ASP A 72 8.01 -12.76 -23.76
C ASP A 72 8.49 -11.37 -24.20
N ALA A 73 8.05 -10.29 -23.55
CA ALA A 73 8.51 -8.94 -23.87
C ALA A 73 10.04 -8.84 -23.75
N SER A 74 10.68 -8.25 -24.75
CA SER A 74 12.12 -7.98 -24.71
C SER A 74 12.40 -6.81 -23.78
N ILE A 75 13.35 -6.98 -22.86
CA ILE A 75 13.75 -5.96 -21.89
C ILE A 75 15.23 -5.64 -22.06
N THR A 76 15.53 -4.37 -22.28
CA THR A 76 16.90 -3.90 -22.55
C THR A 76 17.41 -3.04 -21.39
N PRO A 77 18.60 -3.32 -20.84
CA PRO A 77 19.24 -2.45 -19.87
C PRO A 77 19.94 -1.28 -20.55
N ARG A 78 19.79 -0.06 -20.00
CA ARG A 78 20.47 1.15 -20.47
C ARG A 78 20.99 1.96 -19.29
N PHE A 79 22.28 2.27 -19.26
CA PHE A 79 22.82 3.20 -18.26
C PHE A 79 22.40 4.64 -18.55
N ASP A 80 21.99 5.36 -17.52
CA ASP A 80 21.57 6.76 -17.57
C ASP A 80 22.24 7.51 -16.42
N ASP A 81 23.20 8.38 -16.74
CA ASP A 81 23.98 9.18 -15.80
C ASP A 81 23.27 10.48 -15.39
N THR A 82 22.16 10.82 -16.04
CA THR A 82 21.46 12.09 -15.84
C THR A 82 20.43 12.05 -14.71
N ILE A 83 20.07 10.85 -14.23
CA ILE A 83 19.07 10.64 -13.19
C ILE A 83 19.65 9.83 -12.04
N LEU A 84 19.17 10.11 -10.82
CA LEU A 84 19.41 9.29 -9.63
C LEU A 84 20.90 8.97 -9.37
N ASN A 85 21.79 9.92 -9.68
CA ASN A 85 23.25 9.80 -9.58
C ASN A 85 23.86 8.67 -10.42
N GLY A 86 23.22 8.28 -11.52
CA GLY A 86 23.71 7.27 -12.44
C GLY A 86 23.17 5.88 -12.13
N VAL A 87 22.18 5.44 -12.90
CA VAL A 87 21.54 4.13 -12.74
C VAL A 87 21.42 3.40 -14.07
N THR A 88 21.38 2.07 -14.04
CA THR A 88 20.94 1.28 -15.19
C THR A 88 19.43 1.15 -15.14
N LEU A 89 18.73 1.68 -16.15
CA LEU A 89 17.31 1.51 -16.38
C LEU A 89 17.02 0.18 -17.09
N LEU A 90 15.81 -0.34 -16.93
CA LEU A 90 15.26 -1.37 -17.80
C LEU A 90 14.11 -0.79 -18.62
N GLU A 91 14.15 -1.00 -19.93
CA GLU A 91 13.16 -0.49 -20.88
C GLU A 91 12.63 -1.65 -21.74
N GLY A 92 11.33 -1.62 -22.06
CA GLY A 92 10.68 -2.65 -22.88
C GLY A 92 9.23 -2.28 -23.20
N GLU A 93 8.55 -3.15 -23.94
CA GLU A 93 7.13 -3.00 -24.23
C GLU A 93 6.26 -3.50 -23.06
N ALA A 94 5.25 -2.72 -22.72
CA ALA A 94 4.21 -3.03 -21.76
C ALA A 94 2.84 -2.70 -22.36
N MET A 95 1.79 -3.21 -21.73
CA MET A 95 0.40 -2.92 -22.08
C MET A 95 -0.27 -2.21 -20.92
N LYS A 96 -0.92 -1.08 -21.20
CA LYS A 96 -1.91 -0.48 -20.29
C LYS A 96 -3.24 -1.16 -20.56
N VAL A 97 -3.87 -1.71 -19.53
CA VAL A 97 -5.10 -2.49 -19.64
C VAL A 97 -6.28 -1.68 -19.15
N TYR A 98 -7.30 -1.54 -19.98
CA TYR A 98 -8.59 -0.96 -19.63
C TYR A 98 -9.61 -2.08 -19.56
N ARG A 99 -10.51 -2.04 -18.58
CA ARG A 99 -11.64 -2.97 -18.50
C ARG A 99 -12.91 -2.28 -18.94
N ASP A 100 -13.57 -2.82 -19.96
CA ASP A 100 -14.86 -2.35 -20.42
C ASP A 100 -15.92 -2.62 -19.33
N SER A 101 -16.64 -1.57 -18.91
CA SER A 101 -17.62 -1.64 -17.82
C SER A 101 -18.93 -2.31 -18.22
N VAL A 102 -19.20 -2.49 -19.52
CA VAL A 102 -20.44 -3.08 -20.05
C VAL A 102 -20.31 -4.58 -20.27
N ASN A 103 -19.24 -5.01 -20.94
CA ASN A 103 -19.03 -6.41 -21.31
C ASN A 103 -17.90 -7.10 -20.53
N GLY A 104 -17.13 -6.36 -19.73
CA GLY A 104 -16.05 -6.89 -18.90
C GLY A 104 -14.78 -7.27 -19.66
N SER A 105 -14.69 -6.98 -20.96
CA SER A 105 -13.53 -7.28 -21.80
C SER A 105 -12.34 -6.35 -21.50
N TYR A 106 -11.15 -6.83 -21.82
CA TYR A 106 -9.92 -6.06 -21.68
C TYR A 106 -9.53 -5.40 -23.00
N VAL A 107 -9.18 -4.13 -22.94
CA VAL A 107 -8.58 -3.37 -24.05
C VAL A 107 -7.16 -3.03 -23.66
N GLU A 108 -6.20 -3.47 -24.48
CA GLU A 108 -4.78 -3.28 -24.23
C GLU A 108 -4.23 -2.17 -25.13
N LYS A 109 -3.44 -1.25 -24.54
CA LYS A 109 -2.72 -0.21 -25.29
C LYS A 109 -1.21 -0.35 -25.04
N PRO A 110 -0.40 -0.58 -26.10
CA PRO A 110 1.04 -0.72 -25.95
C PRO A 110 1.71 0.61 -25.61
N PHE A 111 2.74 0.55 -24.76
CA PHE A 111 3.63 1.67 -24.48
C PHE A 111 5.02 1.15 -24.07
N THR A 112 6.02 2.04 -24.06
CA THR A 112 7.35 1.72 -23.54
C THR A 112 7.40 2.05 -22.05
N PHE A 113 7.67 1.05 -21.22
CA PHE A 113 7.87 1.27 -19.78
C PHE A 113 9.34 1.60 -19.48
N LYS A 114 9.56 2.23 -18.33
CA LYS A 114 10.89 2.41 -17.73
C LYS A 114 10.88 1.91 -16.29
N ALA A 115 11.84 1.06 -15.94
CA ALA A 115 12.03 0.62 -14.56
C ALA A 115 13.38 1.09 -14.01
N ILE A 116 13.37 1.55 -12.76
CA ILE A 116 14.56 1.96 -12.01
C ILE A 116 14.92 0.89 -10.97
N PRO A 117 16.18 0.86 -10.47
CA PRO A 117 16.49 0.06 -9.29
C PRO A 117 15.57 0.42 -8.13
N TYR A 118 14.99 -0.56 -7.46
CA TYR A 118 14.03 -0.35 -6.37
C TYR A 118 14.60 0.58 -5.30
N ALA A 119 15.89 0.43 -4.96
CA ALA A 119 16.54 1.23 -3.91
C ALA A 119 16.59 2.75 -4.20
N THR A 120 16.30 3.20 -5.42
CA THR A 120 16.34 4.61 -5.82
C THR A 120 14.96 5.27 -5.93
N TRP A 121 13.87 4.54 -5.63
CA TRP A 121 12.50 5.07 -5.68
C TRP A 121 12.27 6.20 -4.66
N ASN A 122 11.24 7.02 -4.87
CA ASN A 122 10.80 8.12 -3.98
C ASN A 122 11.85 9.21 -3.71
N ASN A 123 12.86 9.33 -4.58
CA ASN A 123 13.88 10.38 -4.52
C ASN A 123 13.56 11.59 -5.41
N ARG A 124 12.42 11.58 -6.12
CA ARG A 124 12.06 12.59 -7.13
C ARG A 124 10.72 13.27 -6.87
N ALA A 125 9.68 12.50 -6.56
CA ALA A 125 8.38 13.00 -6.15
C ALA A 125 7.55 11.85 -5.54
N SER A 126 6.49 12.21 -4.81
CA SER A 126 5.46 11.24 -4.42
C SER A 126 4.74 10.72 -5.66
N SER A 127 4.78 9.41 -5.89
CA SER A 127 4.08 8.74 -6.98
C SER A 127 3.84 7.26 -6.65
N GLN A 128 2.99 6.57 -7.41
CA GLN A 128 2.82 5.13 -7.27
C GLN A 128 4.12 4.39 -7.64
N MET A 129 4.30 3.21 -7.04
CA MET A 129 5.44 2.34 -7.34
C MET A 129 5.00 0.88 -7.26
N VAL A 130 5.44 0.07 -8.22
CA VAL A 130 5.20 -1.39 -8.24
C VAL A 130 6.49 -2.16 -8.53
N VAL A 131 6.72 -3.24 -7.78
CA VAL A 131 7.81 -4.21 -8.01
C VAL A 131 7.30 -5.46 -8.71
N TRP A 132 6.12 -5.93 -8.28
CA TRP A 132 5.47 -7.13 -8.78
C TRP A 132 4.42 -6.72 -9.81
N ILE A 133 4.63 -7.10 -11.07
CA ILE A 133 3.85 -6.60 -12.20
C ILE A 133 3.14 -7.79 -12.86
N PRO A 134 1.83 -7.66 -13.19
CA PRO A 134 1.09 -8.66 -13.94
C PRO A 134 1.80 -9.10 -15.23
N ASP A 135 1.78 -10.40 -15.49
CA ASP A 135 2.21 -10.95 -16.79
C ASP A 135 1.03 -11.13 -17.77
N LYS A 136 -0.20 -10.94 -17.28
CA LYS A 136 -1.44 -11.07 -18.07
C LYS A 136 -2.52 -10.06 -17.67
N PRO A 137 -3.44 -9.71 -18.60
CA PRO A 137 -4.54 -8.78 -18.34
C PRO A 137 -5.47 -9.20 -17.20
N GLU A 138 -5.69 -10.50 -16.97
CA GLU A 138 -6.67 -10.93 -15.95
C GLU A 138 -6.21 -10.68 -14.50
N GLN A 139 -4.94 -10.34 -14.30
CA GLN A 139 -4.33 -10.09 -13.00
C GLN A 139 -4.25 -8.60 -12.66
N VAL A 140 -4.61 -7.73 -13.59
CA VAL A 140 -4.62 -6.29 -13.34
C VAL A 140 -5.69 -5.92 -12.34
N ILE A 141 -5.43 -4.85 -11.61
CA ILE A 141 -6.44 -4.15 -10.84
C ILE A 141 -6.80 -2.93 -11.68
N PRO A 142 -7.99 -2.88 -12.32
CA PRO A 142 -8.37 -1.74 -13.14
C PRO A 142 -8.47 -0.47 -12.30
N GLU A 143 -8.06 0.66 -12.88
CA GLU A 143 -8.27 1.97 -12.25
C GLU A 143 -9.79 2.20 -12.04
N PRO A 144 -10.24 2.36 -10.78
CA PRO A 144 -11.66 2.54 -10.52
C PRO A 144 -12.10 3.97 -10.87
N GLU A 145 -13.39 4.13 -11.18
CA GLU A 145 -13.97 5.48 -11.34
C GLU A 145 -13.81 6.28 -10.03
N PRO A 146 -13.39 7.56 -10.10
CA PRO A 146 -13.20 8.37 -8.91
C PRO A 146 -14.47 8.47 -8.06
N SER A 147 -14.33 8.18 -6.76
CA SER A 147 -15.39 8.36 -5.76
C SER A 147 -15.31 9.75 -5.12
N ILE A 148 -16.30 10.12 -4.30
CA ILE A 148 -16.24 11.34 -3.49
C ILE A 148 -15.02 11.30 -2.55
N ALA A 149 -14.75 10.13 -1.94
CA ALA A 149 -13.67 9.93 -0.98
C ALA A 149 -12.28 10.03 -1.62
N SER A 150 -12.08 9.40 -2.79
CA SER A 150 -10.77 9.35 -3.45
C SER A 150 -10.35 10.68 -4.08
N GLN A 151 -11.30 11.57 -4.36
CA GLN A 151 -11.04 12.93 -4.82
C GLN A 151 -10.78 13.92 -3.68
N ALA A 152 -10.97 13.51 -2.42
CA ALA A 152 -10.80 14.36 -1.27
C ALA A 152 -9.33 14.45 -0.83
N GLU A 153 -8.95 15.61 -0.27
CA GLU A 153 -7.70 15.75 0.46
C GLU A 153 -7.84 15.02 1.81
N GLN A 154 -6.90 14.11 2.11
CA GLN A 154 -6.83 13.40 3.38
C GLN A 154 -6.22 14.31 4.46
N ILE A 155 -6.92 14.46 5.59
CA ILE A 155 -6.52 15.29 6.72
C ILE A 155 -6.21 14.39 7.93
N GLY A 156 -5.12 14.69 8.63
CA GLY A 156 -4.75 13.99 9.87
C GLY A 156 -4.19 12.57 9.67
N GLY A 157 -3.97 12.16 8.41
CA GLY A 157 -3.46 10.84 8.04
C GLY A 157 -3.43 10.65 6.53
N TRP A 158 -3.12 9.43 6.10
CA TRP A 158 -3.19 9.00 4.70
C TRP A 158 -3.44 7.50 4.60
N GLY A 159 -3.86 7.02 3.44
CA GLY A 159 -4.05 5.59 3.15
C GLY A 159 -5.40 5.05 3.58
N PHE A 160 -6.47 5.85 3.50
CA PHE A 160 -7.82 5.42 3.86
C PHE A 160 -8.87 5.76 2.79
N ASN A 161 -8.45 6.01 1.55
CA ASN A 161 -9.32 6.44 0.45
C ASN A 161 -8.85 5.93 -0.93
N ASP A 162 -8.13 4.81 -0.96
CA ASP A 162 -7.44 4.32 -2.15
C ASP A 162 -8.33 3.48 -3.09
N GLN A 163 -9.58 3.22 -2.69
CA GLN A 163 -10.58 2.40 -3.40
C GLN A 163 -10.21 0.93 -3.51
N MET A 164 -9.26 0.46 -2.70
CA MET A 164 -8.85 -0.94 -2.65
C MET A 164 -9.61 -1.65 -1.53
N ASP A 165 -10.48 -2.58 -1.91
CA ASP A 165 -11.27 -3.32 -0.92
C ASP A 165 -10.38 -4.27 -0.10
N PRO A 166 -10.33 -4.11 1.24
CA PRO A 166 -9.51 -4.97 2.08
C PRO A 166 -10.14 -6.35 2.26
N GLY A 167 -9.31 -7.40 2.25
CA GLY A 167 -9.77 -8.76 2.49
C GLY A 167 -10.07 -9.06 3.97
N SER A 168 -9.50 -8.30 4.90
CA SER A 168 -9.70 -8.44 6.35
C SER A 168 -9.25 -7.17 7.09
N SER A 169 -9.57 -7.06 8.38
CA SER A 169 -9.04 -6.00 9.24
C SER A 169 -7.52 -6.12 9.49
N SER A 170 -6.90 -7.23 9.09
CA SER A 170 -5.45 -7.45 9.13
C SER A 170 -4.81 -7.45 7.75
N ASP A 171 -5.52 -6.95 6.73
CA ASP A 171 -4.96 -6.80 5.39
C ASP A 171 -3.99 -5.62 5.37
N LEU A 172 -2.70 -5.92 5.25
CA LEU A 172 -1.62 -4.93 5.24
C LEU A 172 -1.01 -4.75 3.84
N ASN A 173 -1.67 -5.27 2.80
CA ASN A 173 -1.14 -5.28 1.44
C ASN A 173 -1.53 -4.04 0.64
N THR A 174 -2.51 -3.29 1.11
CA THR A 174 -2.88 -1.97 0.62
C THR A 174 -2.47 -0.91 1.65
N PRO A 175 -2.32 0.36 1.25
CA PRO A 175 -2.25 1.47 2.20
C PRO A 175 -3.30 1.36 3.31
N TYR A 176 -2.89 1.72 4.53
CA TYR A 176 -3.78 1.85 5.67
C TYR A 176 -3.26 2.97 6.58
N HIS A 177 -4.18 3.65 7.25
CA HIS A 177 -3.85 4.62 8.28
C HIS A 177 -3.75 3.97 9.65
N TYR A 178 -2.80 4.42 10.46
CA TYR A 178 -2.63 3.95 11.83
C TYR A 178 -2.22 5.09 12.77
N TRP A 179 -2.75 5.08 13.99
CA TRP A 179 -2.32 5.98 15.06
C TRP A 179 -1.29 5.28 15.94
N TRP A 180 -0.03 5.31 15.50
CA TRP A 180 1.09 4.58 16.13
C TRP A 180 1.26 4.93 17.62
N LEU A 181 1.26 3.92 18.47
CA LEU A 181 1.46 4.02 19.93
C LEU A 181 0.48 4.95 20.65
N LYS A 182 -0.65 5.27 20.02
CA LYS A 182 -1.81 5.89 20.68
C LYS A 182 -2.67 4.79 21.30
N ASN A 183 -3.28 5.07 22.45
CA ASN A 183 -4.11 4.13 23.21
C ASN A 183 -4.94 4.92 24.22
N GLY A 184 -6.21 4.54 24.40
CA GLY A 184 -7.11 5.24 25.32
C GLY A 184 -7.37 6.72 25.00
N THR A 185 -6.96 7.21 23.82
CA THR A 185 -7.10 8.60 23.38
C THR A 185 -8.16 8.73 22.28
N GLU A 186 -8.71 9.94 22.13
CA GLU A 186 -9.42 10.31 20.91
C GLU A 186 -8.41 10.73 19.84
N GLU A 187 -8.51 10.10 18.67
CA GLU A 187 -7.71 10.43 17.50
C GLU A 187 -8.63 10.73 16.32
N SER A 188 -8.15 11.45 15.31
CA SER A 188 -9.01 11.85 14.19
C SER A 188 -8.31 11.82 12.85
N ILE A 189 -9.10 11.51 11.81
CA ILE A 189 -8.78 11.73 10.40
C ILE A 189 -9.95 12.48 9.76
N GLY A 190 -9.75 13.01 8.55
CA GLY A 190 -10.76 13.79 7.87
C GLY A 190 -10.57 13.84 6.37
N TYR A 191 -11.59 14.40 5.73
CA TYR A 191 -11.58 14.75 4.32
C TYR A 191 -11.82 16.25 4.18
N ARG A 192 -11.09 16.89 3.26
CA ARG A 192 -11.41 18.21 2.74
C ARG A 192 -11.74 18.11 1.26
N PHE A 193 -12.83 18.74 0.86
CA PHE A 193 -13.32 18.78 -0.50
C PHE A 193 -13.08 20.15 -1.13
N THR A 194 -12.81 20.17 -2.44
CA THR A 194 -12.65 21.41 -3.21
C THR A 194 -13.97 22.18 -3.36
N GLN A 195 -15.10 21.48 -3.29
CA GLN A 195 -16.45 22.04 -3.33
C GLN A 195 -17.35 21.30 -2.32
N PRO A 196 -18.40 21.96 -1.78
CA PRO A 196 -19.32 21.30 -0.86
C PRO A 196 -19.90 20.02 -1.46
N GLN A 197 -19.79 18.90 -0.74
CA GLN A 197 -20.32 17.60 -1.13
C GLN A 197 -21.56 17.26 -0.31
N LYS A 198 -22.58 16.70 -0.96
CA LYS A 198 -23.74 16.12 -0.28
C LYS A 198 -23.40 14.69 0.13
N ILE A 199 -23.49 14.41 1.43
CA ILE A 199 -23.16 13.10 1.99
C ILE A 199 -24.35 12.58 2.80
N THR A 200 -24.75 11.34 2.55
CA THR A 200 -25.89 10.68 3.21
C THR A 200 -25.50 9.40 3.95
N ALA A 201 -24.37 8.80 3.59
CA ALA A 201 -23.80 7.67 4.28
C ALA A 201 -22.28 7.63 4.18
N VAL A 202 -21.65 6.92 5.11
CA VAL A 202 -20.23 6.55 5.06
C VAL A 202 -20.05 5.08 5.41
N GLU A 203 -18.94 4.49 4.98
CA GLU A 203 -18.50 3.16 5.40
C GLU A 203 -17.05 3.23 5.87
N VAL A 204 -16.76 2.64 7.04
CA VAL A 204 -15.39 2.58 7.58
C VAL A 204 -14.97 1.13 7.75
N TYR A 205 -13.79 0.78 7.25
CA TYR A 205 -13.16 -0.51 7.47
C TYR A 205 -12.00 -0.35 8.47
N TRP A 206 -12.15 -0.93 9.65
CA TRP A 206 -11.19 -0.76 10.75
C TRP A 206 -9.98 -1.68 10.63
N LEU A 207 -8.80 -1.14 10.96
CA LEU A 207 -7.55 -1.88 11.11
C LEU A 207 -7.52 -2.60 12.46
N ALA A 208 -7.17 -3.89 12.46
CA ALA A 208 -6.98 -4.68 13.67
C ALA A 208 -6.11 -5.92 13.44
N PHE A 209 -4.87 -5.88 13.96
CA PHE A 209 -3.90 -6.98 13.92
C PHE A 209 -2.90 -6.88 15.07
N ASP A 210 -2.12 -7.94 15.29
CA ASP A 210 -1.06 -7.97 16.31
C ASP A 210 0.31 -7.78 15.63
N HIS A 211 1.00 -6.69 15.95
CA HIS A 211 2.39 -6.45 15.57
C HIS A 211 3.32 -6.74 16.76
N TYR A 212 4.59 -7.05 16.50
CA TYR A 212 5.56 -7.34 17.56
C TYR A 212 5.83 -6.13 18.48
N ASP A 213 5.59 -4.91 17.99
CA ASP A 213 5.76 -3.66 18.77
C ASP A 213 4.44 -3.09 19.32
N VAL A 214 3.32 -3.34 18.66
CA VAL A 214 2.04 -2.66 18.95
C VAL A 214 0.86 -3.55 18.58
N ILE A 215 -0.22 -3.48 19.36
CA ILE A 215 -1.45 -4.19 19.05
C ILE A 215 -2.47 -3.20 18.51
N TYR A 216 -3.03 -3.49 17.34
CA TYR A 216 -4.11 -2.73 16.74
C TYR A 216 -5.46 -3.39 16.99
N ARG A 217 -6.43 -2.60 17.44
CA ARG A 217 -7.83 -3.01 17.61
C ARG A 217 -8.74 -1.97 16.96
N VAL A 218 -9.96 -2.42 16.66
CA VAL A 218 -11.08 -1.52 16.33
C VAL A 218 -11.27 -0.51 17.47
N PRO A 219 -11.77 0.71 17.21
CA PRO A 219 -11.97 1.68 18.28
C PRO A 219 -13.06 1.23 19.27
N GLU A 220 -13.06 1.80 20.46
CA GLU A 220 -14.14 1.62 21.45
C GLU A 220 -15.43 2.29 20.98
N TYR A 221 -15.30 3.48 20.40
CA TYR A 221 -16.38 4.21 19.75
C TYR A 221 -15.80 5.11 18.65
N TRP A 222 -16.66 5.63 17.80
CA TRP A 222 -16.28 6.71 16.90
C TRP A 222 -17.47 7.63 16.64
N LYS A 223 -17.18 8.81 16.11
CA LYS A 223 -18.17 9.84 15.71
C LYS A 223 -17.83 10.39 14.35
N LEU A 224 -18.85 10.89 13.66
CA LEU A 224 -18.71 11.60 12.40
C LEU A 224 -19.17 13.03 12.57
N LEU A 225 -18.28 13.97 12.27
CA LEU A 225 -18.55 15.40 12.30
C LEU A 225 -18.42 15.99 10.91
N TYR A 226 -19.22 17.01 10.62
CA TYR A 226 -19.10 17.82 9.42
C TYR A 226 -18.82 19.28 9.79
N ARG A 227 -18.18 20.01 8.89
CA ARG A 227 -17.93 21.45 9.05
C ARG A 227 -19.15 22.24 8.60
N ASP A 228 -19.66 23.10 9.49
CA ASP A 228 -20.72 24.07 9.19
C ASP A 228 -20.23 25.47 9.63
N GLY A 229 -19.89 26.30 8.65
CA GLY A 229 -19.14 27.53 8.88
C GLY A 229 -17.86 27.27 9.68
N ASP A 230 -17.78 27.84 10.89
CA ASP A 230 -16.63 27.70 11.78
C ASP A 230 -16.75 26.60 12.84
N GLN A 231 -17.83 25.82 12.80
CA GLN A 231 -18.14 24.82 13.81
C GLN A 231 -18.03 23.40 13.27
N TRP A 232 -17.66 22.47 14.15
CA TRP A 232 -17.76 21.04 13.90
C TRP A 232 -19.03 20.53 14.56
N ILE A 233 -19.91 19.95 13.76
CA ILE A 233 -21.22 19.47 14.20
C ILE A 233 -21.27 17.96 13.95
N GLU A 234 -21.66 17.19 14.96
CA GLU A 234 -21.91 15.76 14.80
C GLU A 234 -23.15 15.53 13.92
N VAL A 235 -23.08 14.52 13.04
CA VAL A 235 -24.21 14.19 12.15
C VAL A 235 -25.47 13.82 12.94
N LYS A 236 -26.64 14.17 12.41
CA LYS A 236 -27.94 13.93 13.08
C LYS A 236 -28.53 12.58 12.68
N ASN A 237 -29.26 11.97 13.61
CA ASN A 237 -29.93 10.67 13.46
C ASN A 237 -29.02 9.54 12.91
N PRO A 238 -27.83 9.30 13.51
CA PRO A 238 -26.94 8.23 13.06
C PRO A 238 -27.60 6.86 13.25
N SER A 239 -27.50 5.98 12.25
CA SER A 239 -28.00 4.59 12.33
C SER A 239 -27.22 3.71 13.32
N GLY A 240 -26.02 4.15 13.72
CA GLY A 240 -25.16 3.47 14.67
C GLY A 240 -23.69 3.46 14.23
N TYR A 241 -22.78 3.73 15.17
CA TYR A 241 -21.35 3.76 14.92
C TYR A 241 -20.72 2.37 15.10
N GLY A 242 -20.76 1.56 14.03
CA GLY A 242 -20.24 0.18 14.06
C GLY A 242 -18.71 0.09 14.22
N VAL A 243 -18.25 -0.93 14.97
CA VAL A 243 -16.82 -1.22 15.22
C VAL A 243 -16.47 -2.70 14.96
N LYS A 244 -17.21 -3.36 14.07
CA LYS A 244 -16.97 -4.77 13.73
C LYS A 244 -15.70 -4.91 12.88
N LYS A 245 -14.96 -6.00 13.16
CA LYS A 245 -13.84 -6.44 12.31
C LYS A 245 -14.34 -7.09 11.03
N ASP A 246 -13.46 -7.11 10.03
CA ASP A 246 -13.60 -7.90 8.81
C ASP A 246 -14.84 -7.55 7.97
N CYS A 247 -15.32 -6.31 8.10
CA CYS A 247 -16.40 -5.78 7.29
C CYS A 247 -16.39 -4.25 7.25
N TYR A 248 -17.06 -3.68 6.26
CA TYR A 248 -17.43 -2.27 6.27
C TYR A 248 -18.48 -1.98 7.35
N ASN A 249 -18.19 -0.99 8.18
CA ASN A 249 -19.11 -0.48 9.19
C ASN A 249 -19.85 0.70 8.59
N ARG A 250 -21.06 0.44 8.10
CA ARG A 250 -21.91 1.44 7.45
C ARG A 250 -22.64 2.32 8.46
N LEU A 251 -22.60 3.62 8.22
CA LEU A 251 -23.31 4.64 8.97
C LEU A 251 -24.16 5.47 8.00
N THR A 252 -25.45 5.60 8.28
CA THR A 252 -26.36 6.54 7.60
C THR A 252 -26.81 7.61 8.58
N PHE A 253 -27.14 8.80 8.09
CA PHE A 253 -27.51 9.96 8.90
C PHE A 253 -28.33 10.97 8.07
N ASP A 254 -28.88 12.00 8.71
CA ASP A 254 -29.54 13.09 7.98
C ASP A 254 -28.55 13.72 6.98
N PRO A 255 -28.91 13.90 5.69
CA PRO A 255 -28.00 14.42 4.68
C PRO A 255 -27.32 15.73 5.09
N VAL A 256 -26.00 15.80 4.90
CA VAL A 256 -25.22 17.02 5.13
C VAL A 256 -24.61 17.53 3.82
N ILE A 257 -24.46 18.84 3.70
CA ILE A 257 -23.68 19.48 2.63
C ILE A 257 -22.52 20.20 3.30
N THR A 258 -21.29 19.78 3.02
CA THR A 258 -20.10 20.29 3.72
C THR A 258 -18.86 20.28 2.85
N THR A 259 -17.87 21.11 3.19
CA THR A 259 -16.53 21.08 2.59
C THR A 259 -15.55 20.23 3.38
N GLU A 260 -15.87 19.82 4.61
CA GLU A 260 -15.00 18.95 5.40
C GLU A 260 -15.77 17.94 6.25
N LEU A 261 -15.23 16.73 6.32
CA LEU A 261 -15.67 15.68 7.24
C LEU A 261 -14.54 15.33 8.20
N ARG A 262 -14.91 14.92 9.41
CA ARG A 262 -13.99 14.42 10.42
C ARG A 262 -14.54 13.17 11.08
N LEU A 263 -13.76 12.11 11.04
CA LEU A 263 -13.95 10.90 11.82
C LEU A 263 -13.11 11.03 13.09
N VAL A 264 -13.75 10.91 14.26
CA VAL A 264 -13.08 10.89 15.57
C VAL A 264 -13.25 9.51 16.16
N ALA A 265 -12.15 8.81 16.44
CA ALA A 265 -12.12 7.47 17.00
C ALA A 265 -11.59 7.50 18.44
N GLY A 266 -12.37 6.97 19.38
CA GLY A 266 -11.92 6.71 20.74
C GLY A 266 -11.20 5.37 20.79
N LEU A 267 -9.89 5.39 20.97
CA LEU A 267 -9.07 4.18 21.03
C LEU A 267 -9.28 3.42 22.33
N GLN A 268 -9.23 2.09 22.26
CA GLN A 268 -9.41 1.25 23.44
C GLN A 268 -8.28 1.46 24.45
N GLY A 269 -8.67 1.64 25.72
CA GLY A 269 -7.77 1.60 26.86
C GLY A 269 -7.24 0.19 27.17
N PRO A 270 -6.42 0.03 28.22
CA PRO A 270 -5.90 -1.27 28.62
C PRO A 270 -7.03 -2.23 29.04
N ASP A 271 -6.97 -3.48 28.56
CA ASP A 271 -7.90 -4.54 28.97
C ASP A 271 -7.46 -5.14 30.32
N PRO A 272 -8.23 -4.96 31.42
CA PRO A 272 -7.88 -5.50 32.73
C PRO A 272 -7.95 -7.03 32.80
N SER A 273 -8.62 -7.68 31.85
CA SER A 273 -8.89 -9.12 31.83
C SER A 273 -7.82 -9.94 31.12
N GLN A 274 -6.95 -9.33 30.31
CA GLN A 274 -5.83 -10.04 29.69
C GLN A 274 -4.78 -10.37 30.75
N GLN A 275 -4.57 -11.68 30.96
CA GLN A 275 -3.70 -12.25 31.96
C GLN A 275 -2.27 -11.72 31.80
N ARG A 276 -1.74 -11.11 32.87
CA ARG A 276 -0.33 -10.72 32.97
C ARG A 276 0.52 -11.99 32.90
N TYR A 277 1.17 -12.24 31.77
CA TYR A 277 2.14 -13.33 31.70
C TYR A 277 3.27 -13.06 32.70
N PRO A 278 3.62 -14.02 33.59
CA PRO A 278 4.76 -13.86 34.47
C PRO A 278 6.03 -13.72 33.64
N ASP A 279 6.67 -12.57 33.84
CA ASP A 279 7.92 -12.13 33.25
C ASP A 279 9.05 -13.10 33.60
N ASN A 280 9.47 -13.92 32.62
CA ASN A 280 10.73 -14.66 32.65
C ASN A 280 11.25 -14.96 31.23
N ARG A 281 10.84 -14.18 30.22
CA ARG A 281 11.36 -14.27 28.85
C ARG A 281 12.14 -12.99 28.56
N LEU A 282 13.36 -13.15 28.03
CA LEU A 282 14.34 -12.08 27.78
C LEU A 282 13.89 -10.96 26.83
N GLN A 283 12.67 -11.00 26.29
CA GLN A 283 12.02 -9.91 25.56
C GLN A 283 10.48 -10.02 25.75
N SER A 284 9.94 -9.61 26.90
CA SER A 284 8.51 -9.30 26.95
C SER A 284 8.32 -7.88 26.40
N VAL A 285 8.05 -7.75 25.11
CA VAL A 285 7.59 -6.46 24.58
C VAL A 285 6.27 -6.14 25.30
N ASP A 286 6.12 -4.89 25.75
CA ASP A 286 5.02 -4.40 26.59
C ASP A 286 3.71 -4.24 25.79
N ILE A 287 3.46 -5.15 24.83
CA ILE A 287 2.45 -4.98 23.79
C ILE A 287 1.05 -5.04 24.42
N GLY A 288 0.29 -3.95 24.28
CA GLY A 288 -1.09 -3.84 24.78
C GLY A 288 -1.25 -3.44 26.26
N LYS A 289 -0.17 -3.30 27.05
CA LYS A 289 -0.31 -2.98 28.49
C LYS A 289 -0.90 -1.60 28.79
N LYS A 290 -0.79 -0.66 27.85
CA LYS A 290 -1.35 0.71 27.97
C LYS A 290 -2.67 0.89 27.21
N GLY A 291 -3.18 -0.17 26.57
CA GLY A 291 -4.30 -0.13 25.62
C GLY A 291 -3.86 -0.42 24.20
N TYR A 292 -4.76 -0.19 23.25
CA TYR A 292 -4.61 -0.62 21.87
C TYR A 292 -4.57 0.57 20.93
N SER A 293 -3.66 0.52 19.96
CA SER A 293 -3.69 1.46 18.83
C SER A 293 -4.84 1.12 17.91
N GLY A 294 -5.23 2.08 17.07
CA GLY A 294 -6.27 1.89 16.07
C GLY A 294 -5.79 2.38 14.71
N GLY A 295 -6.65 2.18 13.72
CA GLY A 295 -6.40 2.61 12.35
C GLY A 295 -7.60 2.35 11.47
N VAL A 296 -7.52 2.84 10.24
CA VAL A 296 -8.54 2.72 9.20
C VAL A 296 -7.86 2.20 7.95
N ILE A 297 -8.44 1.17 7.34
CA ILE A 297 -7.95 0.66 6.05
C ILE A 297 -8.63 1.40 4.91
N GLU A 298 -9.95 1.62 5.00
CA GLU A 298 -10.72 2.27 3.94
C GLU A 298 -11.89 3.07 4.54
N TRP A 299 -12.18 4.24 3.98
CA TRP A 299 -13.26 5.11 4.40
C TRP A 299 -14.00 5.71 3.19
N LYS A 300 -15.17 5.13 2.89
CA LYS A 300 -16.00 5.47 1.73
C LYS A 300 -17.10 6.46 2.09
N LEU A 301 -17.48 7.27 1.10
CA LEU A 301 -18.54 8.29 1.19
C LEU A 301 -19.60 8.05 0.11
N TYR A 302 -20.86 8.32 0.43
CA TYR A 302 -22.01 8.11 -0.46
C TYR A 302 -22.95 9.32 -0.45
N GLU A 303 -23.56 9.60 -1.59
CA GLU A 303 -24.63 10.61 -1.80
C GLU A 303 -26.03 9.97 -1.80
#